data_AF-A0A537TLV4-F1
#
_entry.id   AF-A0A537TLV4-F1
#
_cell.length_a   1.000
_cell.length_b   1.000
_cell.length_c   1.000
_cell.angle_alpha   90.00
_cell.angle_beta   90.00
_cell.angle_gamma   90.00
#
_symmetry.space_group_name_H-M   'P 1'
#
loop_
_entity.id
_entity.type
_entity.pdbx_description
1 polymer ?
#
loop_
_entity_poly.entity_id
_entity_poly.type
_entity_poly.pdbx_seq_one_letter_code
_entity_poly.pdbx_strand_id
1 'polypeptide(L)'
;MPLQPPPPFKARRNTRVTTSGMATDRNGEKSMVRIAVLGLSLIVVGVEAGCAQDIAGIEDCTKTSGLDKRTGCLQSNVNFLQRLVTKNALDARNKLDDAASEIVALKGVVSRLQKTVEQLQAAQKAAGDKKPESK
;
A
#
# COMPACT_ATOMS: atom_id res chain seq x y z
N MET A 1 2.06 21.09 -55.77
CA MET A 1 1.59 19.87 -55.05
C MET A 1 0.74 20.31 -53.87
N PRO A 2 -0.59 20.17 -53.92
CA PRO A 2 -1.49 20.55 -52.83
C PRO A 2 -1.50 19.47 -51.73
N LEU A 3 -1.28 19.88 -50.48
CA LEU A 3 -1.41 19.04 -49.29
C LEU A 3 -2.89 18.75 -49.02
N GLN A 4 -3.25 17.46 -48.91
CA GLN A 4 -4.58 17.04 -48.46
C GLN A 4 -4.80 17.37 -46.97
N PRO A 5 -6.02 17.76 -46.57
CA PRO A 5 -6.36 17.97 -45.17
C PRO A 5 -6.51 16.63 -44.41
N PRO A 6 -6.23 16.60 -43.09
CA PRO A 6 -6.37 15.40 -42.27
C PRO A 6 -7.84 15.02 -42.03
N PRO A 7 -8.16 13.73 -41.80
CA PRO A 7 -9.52 13.27 -41.56
C PRO A 7 -10.04 13.69 -40.18
N PRO A 8 -11.38 13.78 -40.00
CA PRO A 8 -11.99 14.22 -38.74
C PRO A 8 -11.83 13.18 -37.62
N PHE A 9 -11.48 13.66 -36.43
CA PHE A 9 -11.46 12.92 -35.18
C PHE A 9 -12.86 12.39 -34.84
N LYS A 10 -13.03 11.06 -34.80
CA LYS A 10 -14.24 10.44 -34.26
C LYS A 10 -14.22 10.54 -32.74
N ALA A 11 -15.12 11.35 -32.18
CA ALA A 11 -15.38 11.41 -30.74
C ALA A 11 -15.79 10.03 -30.21
N ARG A 12 -15.05 9.53 -29.23
CA ARG A 12 -15.36 8.27 -28.52
C ARG A 12 -16.63 8.49 -27.69
N ARG A 13 -17.70 7.77 -28.04
CA ARG A 13 -18.97 7.75 -27.29
C ARG A 13 -18.71 7.31 -25.85
N ASN A 14 -19.14 8.12 -24.90
CA ASN A 14 -19.06 7.84 -23.47
C ASN A 14 -20.04 6.69 -23.13
N THR A 15 -19.50 5.55 -22.67
CA THR A 15 -20.31 4.40 -22.29
C THR A 15 -21.00 4.72 -20.97
N ARG A 16 -22.32 4.98 -21.04
CA ARG A 16 -23.20 5.12 -19.88
C ARG A 16 -23.17 3.81 -19.09
N VAL A 17 -22.53 3.83 -17.91
CA VAL A 17 -22.66 2.75 -16.93
C VAL A 17 -24.08 2.78 -16.40
N THR A 18 -24.85 1.75 -16.73
CA THR A 18 -26.16 1.47 -16.19
C THR A 18 -26.03 1.11 -14.72
N THR A 19 -26.59 1.94 -13.84
CA THR A 19 -26.86 1.58 -12.44
C THR A 19 -27.98 0.55 -12.44
N SER A 20 -27.61 -0.74 -12.44
CA SER A 20 -28.54 -1.84 -12.19
C SER A 20 -28.70 -2.01 -10.68
N GLY A 21 -29.96 -2.11 -10.24
CA GLY A 21 -30.39 -2.03 -8.85
C GLY A 21 -29.67 -3.00 -7.91
N MET A 22 -29.29 -2.48 -6.74
CA MET A 22 -28.86 -3.27 -5.60
C MET A 22 -30.09 -3.82 -4.87
N ALA A 23 -30.39 -5.09 -5.11
CA ALA A 23 -31.09 -5.90 -4.14
C ALA A 23 -30.22 -6.01 -2.88
N THR A 24 -30.73 -5.56 -1.75
CA THR A 24 -30.06 -5.61 -0.44
C THR A 24 -30.04 -7.06 0.07
N ASP A 25 -29.00 -7.79 -0.31
CA ASP A 25 -28.61 -9.03 0.35
C ASP A 25 -27.82 -8.70 1.64
N ARG A 26 -28.13 -9.37 2.76
CA ARG A 26 -27.45 -9.20 4.07
C ARG A 26 -25.95 -9.54 4.05
N ASN A 27 -25.45 -10.20 3.00
CA ASN A 27 -24.01 -10.36 2.73
C ASN A 27 -23.38 -9.08 2.11
N GLY A 28 -24.23 -8.24 1.51
CA GLY A 28 -23.88 -6.95 0.93
C GLY A 28 -23.39 -5.94 1.96
N GLU A 29 -23.88 -5.96 3.20
CA GLU A 29 -23.40 -5.07 4.27
C GLU A 29 -21.92 -5.33 4.60
N LYS A 30 -21.52 -6.59 4.73
CA LYS A 30 -20.11 -6.97 4.98
C LYS A 30 -19.23 -6.64 3.78
N SER A 31 -19.74 -6.84 2.57
CA SER A 31 -19.02 -6.52 1.33
C SER A 31 -18.86 -5.00 1.14
N MET A 32 -19.88 -4.22 1.48
CA MET A 32 -19.88 -2.77 1.40
C MET A 32 -18.93 -2.15 2.43
N VAL A 33 -18.91 -2.67 3.66
CA VAL A 33 -17.94 -2.24 4.68
C VAL A 33 -16.51 -2.56 4.23
N ARG A 34 -16.27 -3.74 3.64
CA ARG A 34 -14.93 -4.08 3.11
C ARG A 34 -14.51 -3.18 1.95
N ILE A 35 -15.41 -2.90 1.01
CA ILE A 35 -15.12 -2.00 -0.11
C ILE A 35 -14.89 -0.57 0.39
N ALA A 36 -15.67 -0.10 1.37
CA ALA A 36 -15.48 1.21 1.99
C ALA A 36 -14.15 1.29 2.74
N VAL A 37 -13.76 0.26 3.49
CA VAL A 37 -12.47 0.20 4.21
C VAL A 37 -11.30 0.15 3.22
N LEU A 38 -11.39 -0.67 2.16
CA LEU A 38 -10.35 -0.73 1.13
C LEU A 38 -10.26 0.58 0.35
N GLY A 39 -11.39 1.19 -0.01
CA GLY A 39 -11.45 2.49 -0.66
C GLY A 39 -10.87 3.60 0.20
N LEU A 40 -11.24 3.65 1.49
CA LEU A 40 -10.70 4.62 2.44
C LEU A 40 -9.20 4.43 2.65
N SER A 41 -8.73 3.18 2.74
CA SER A 41 -7.29 2.88 2.85
C SER A 41 -6.52 3.33 1.61
N LEU A 42 -7.07 3.14 0.41
CA LEU A 42 -6.47 3.62 -0.83
C LEU A 42 -6.46 5.15 -0.92
N ILE A 43 -7.49 5.84 -0.40
CA ILE A 43 -7.53 7.31 -0.35
C ILE A 43 -6.49 7.85 0.64
N VAL A 44 -6.35 7.24 1.82
CA VAL A 44 -5.35 7.64 2.83
C VAL A 44 -3.92 7.45 2.31
N VAL A 45 -3.65 6.39 1.55
CA VAL A 45 -2.32 6.16 0.95
C VAL A 45 -2.09 7.03 -0.30
N GLY A 46 -3.14 7.32 -1.07
CA GLY A 46 -3.05 8.11 -2.31
C GLY A 46 -2.94 9.62 -2.12
N VAL A 47 -3.28 10.14 -0.93
CA VAL A 47 -3.20 11.57 -0.57
C VAL A 47 -1.77 12.08 -0.38
N GLU A 48 -0.75 11.23 -0.44
CA GLU A 48 0.67 11.64 -0.42
C GLU A 48 1.29 11.79 -1.82
N ALA A 49 0.53 11.57 -2.90
CA ALA A 49 1.08 11.53 -4.27
C ALA A 49 0.92 12.83 -5.08
N GLY A 50 0.47 13.93 -4.45
CA GLY A 50 -0.06 15.10 -5.18
C GLY A 50 0.58 16.46 -4.89
N CYS A 51 1.56 16.56 -4.00
CA CYS A 51 2.34 17.78 -3.87
C CYS A 51 3.45 17.72 -4.92
N ALA A 52 3.53 18.70 -5.81
CA ALA A 52 4.78 18.95 -6.52
C ALA A 52 5.86 19.14 -5.43
N GLN A 53 6.68 18.11 -5.21
CA GLN A 53 7.78 18.19 -4.27
C GLN A 53 8.81 19.10 -4.92
N ASP A 54 8.72 20.39 -4.61
CA ASP A 54 9.75 21.33 -5.02
C ASP A 54 11.08 20.79 -4.51
N ILE A 55 12.01 20.59 -5.43
CA ILE A 55 13.36 20.17 -5.07
C ILE A 55 13.94 21.35 -4.30
N ALA A 56 14.01 21.22 -2.97
CA ALA A 56 14.48 22.30 -2.10
C ALA A 56 15.79 22.89 -2.65
N GLY A 57 15.74 24.17 -3.03
CA GLY A 57 16.89 24.91 -3.57
C GLY A 57 16.97 25.02 -5.10
N ILE A 58 16.06 24.43 -5.89
CA ILE A 58 16.01 24.70 -7.34
C ILE A 58 15.72 26.19 -7.61
N GLU A 59 14.88 26.80 -6.77
CA GLU A 59 14.56 28.24 -6.86
C GLU A 59 15.81 29.10 -6.59
N ASP A 60 16.64 28.71 -5.62
CA ASP A 60 17.88 29.39 -5.27
C ASP A 60 18.96 29.22 -6.36
N CYS A 61 19.08 28.01 -6.91
CA CYS A 61 19.98 27.73 -8.03
C CYS A 61 19.61 28.53 -9.29
N THR A 62 18.32 28.84 -9.49
CA THR A 62 17.84 29.59 -10.66
C THR A 62 18.01 31.10 -10.51
N LYS A 63 18.20 31.62 -9.27
CA LYS A 63 18.51 33.04 -9.00
C LYS A 63 19.97 33.40 -9.24
N THR A 64 20.85 32.41 -9.35
CA THR A 64 22.29 32.65 -9.54
C THR A 64 22.61 33.21 -10.92
N SER A 65 23.37 34.31 -10.99
CA SER A 65 23.87 34.89 -12.24
C SER A 65 25.17 34.22 -12.68
N GLY A 66 25.17 33.62 -13.87
CA GLY A 66 26.31 32.89 -14.44
C GLY A 66 26.02 31.40 -14.61
N LEU A 67 26.29 30.88 -15.81
CA LEU A 67 25.94 29.51 -16.20
C LEU A 67 26.69 28.47 -15.36
N ASP A 68 27.98 28.70 -15.09
CA ASP A 68 28.84 27.82 -14.28
C ASP A 68 28.30 27.62 -12.86
N LYS A 69 27.92 28.71 -12.18
CA LYS A 69 27.40 28.63 -10.81
C LYS A 69 26.00 28.00 -10.75
N ARG A 70 25.16 28.20 -11.77
CA ARG A 70 23.87 27.48 -11.89
C ARG A 70 24.09 25.97 -12.03
N THR A 71 25.03 25.56 -12.89
CA THR A 71 25.36 24.14 -13.08
C THR A 71 25.93 23.51 -11.81
N GLY A 72 26.81 24.21 -11.09
CA GLY A 72 27.35 23.74 -9.81
C GLY A 72 26.28 23.58 -8.72
N CYS A 73 25.36 24.54 -8.60
CA CYS A 73 24.26 24.49 -7.63
C CYS A 73 23.31 23.32 -7.92
N LEU A 74 22.90 23.16 -9.19
CA LEU A 74 22.02 22.06 -9.61
C LEU A 74 22.69 20.69 -9.41
N GLN A 75 23.99 20.57 -9.70
CA GLN A 75 24.73 19.32 -9.51
C GLN A 75 24.77 18.88 -8.04
N SER A 76 25.04 19.81 -7.12
CA SER A 76 25.01 19.55 -5.68
C SER A 76 23.62 19.09 -5.21
N ASN A 77 22.57 19.71 -5.75
CA ASN A 77 21.19 19.38 -5.43
C ASN A 77 20.81 17.96 -5.91
N VAL A 78 21.18 17.59 -7.13
CA VAL A 78 21.02 16.21 -7.65
C VAL A 78 21.77 15.21 -6.78
N ASN A 79 22.99 15.52 -6.37
CA ASN A 79 23.78 14.64 -5.51
C ASN A 79 23.13 14.45 -4.12
N PHE A 80 22.59 15.53 -3.54
CA PHE A 80 21.82 15.46 -2.30
C PHE A 80 20.57 14.59 -2.44
N LEU A 81 19.75 14.83 -3.47
CA LEU A 81 18.55 14.03 -3.73
C LEU A 81 18.89 12.55 -3.95
N GLN A 82 19.94 12.25 -4.69
CA GLN A 82 20.35 10.86 -4.95
C GLN A 82 20.76 10.15 -3.66
N ARG A 83 21.47 10.84 -2.75
CA ARG A 83 21.75 10.33 -1.40
C ARG A 83 20.48 10.12 -0.59
N LEU A 84 19.55 11.06 -0.64
CA LEU A 84 18.29 10.98 0.09
C LEU A 84 17.41 9.82 -0.40
N VAL A 85 17.27 9.66 -1.71
CA VAL A 85 16.52 8.54 -2.33
C VAL A 85 17.16 7.20 -1.95
N THR A 86 18.49 7.11 -2.00
CA THR A 86 19.21 5.89 -1.60
C THR A 86 18.96 5.55 -0.14
N LYS A 87 19.05 6.56 0.75
CA LYS A 87 18.76 6.38 2.17
C LYS A 87 17.32 5.93 2.41
N ASN A 88 16.35 6.60 1.79
CA ASN A 88 14.93 6.24 1.93
C ASN A 88 14.64 4.83 1.42
N ALA A 89 15.28 4.41 0.32
CA ALA A 89 15.15 3.06 -0.20
C ALA A 89 15.74 2.01 0.76
N LEU A 90 16.87 2.29 1.40
CA LEU A 90 17.47 1.42 2.42
C LEU A 90 16.60 1.36 3.69
N ASP A 91 16.16 2.52 4.19
CA ASP A 91 15.30 2.59 5.37
C ASP A 91 13.98 1.83 5.16
N ALA A 92 13.38 1.94 3.96
CA ALA A 92 12.18 1.19 3.60
C ALA A 92 12.44 -0.33 3.55
N ARG A 93 13.57 -0.76 2.98
CA ARG A 93 13.97 -2.17 2.94
C ARG A 93 14.18 -2.74 4.34
N ASN A 94 14.90 -2.03 5.21
CA ASN A 94 15.13 -2.45 6.58
C ASN A 94 13.80 -2.65 7.33
N LYS A 95 12.85 -1.72 7.18
CA LYS A 95 11.51 -1.86 7.77
C LYS A 95 10.75 -3.08 7.27
N LEU A 96 10.87 -3.41 5.97
CA LEU A 96 10.24 -4.60 5.40
C LEU A 96 10.87 -5.89 5.94
N ASP A 97 12.19 -5.92 6.08
CA ASP A 97 12.92 -7.08 6.60
C ASP A 97 12.60 -7.29 8.09
N ASP A 98 12.55 -6.21 8.88
CA ASP A 98 12.13 -6.25 10.29
C ASP A 98 10.71 -6.80 10.43
N ALA A 99 9.76 -6.27 9.64
CA ALA A 99 8.38 -6.76 9.63
C ALA A 99 8.27 -8.23 9.18
N ALA A 100 9.08 -8.65 8.20
CA ALA A 100 9.12 -10.04 7.76
C ALA A 100 9.62 -10.97 8.87
N SER A 101 10.64 -10.55 9.63
CA SER A 101 11.15 -11.27 10.80
C SER A 101 10.07 -11.40 11.90
N GLU A 102 9.35 -10.31 12.19
CA GLU A 102 8.23 -10.33 13.14
C GLU A 102 7.12 -11.31 12.70
N ILE A 103 6.77 -11.34 11.41
CA ILE A 103 5.79 -12.28 10.87
C ILE A 103 6.23 -13.73 11.11
N VAL A 104 7.51 -14.05 10.91
CA VAL A 104 8.03 -15.40 11.17
C VAL A 104 7.95 -15.74 12.66
N ALA A 105 8.31 -14.81 13.54
CA ALA A 105 8.20 -15.00 14.98
C ALA A 105 6.75 -15.24 15.42
N LEU A 106 5.81 -14.43 14.94
CA LEU A 106 4.37 -14.58 15.22
C LEU A 106 3.83 -15.91 14.70
N LYS A 107 4.19 -16.33 13.49
CA LYS A 107 3.80 -17.65 12.94
C LYS A 107 4.30 -18.80 13.83
N GLY A 108 5.50 -18.68 14.39
CA GLY A 108 6.03 -19.64 15.36
C GLY A 108 5.22 -19.70 16.65
N VAL A 109 4.82 -18.54 17.19
CA VAL A 109 3.95 -18.46 18.38
C VAL A 109 2.57 -19.07 18.10
N VAL A 110 1.94 -18.75 16.97
CA VAL A 110 0.64 -19.31 16.56
C VAL A 110 0.72 -20.83 16.45
N SER A 111 1.77 -21.36 15.81
CA SER A 111 1.97 -22.81 15.68
C SER A 111 2.15 -23.50 17.03
N ARG A 112 2.85 -22.87 17.98
CA ARG A 112 2.98 -23.40 19.35
C ARG A 112 1.65 -23.37 20.09
N LEU A 113 0.91 -22.27 20.01
CA LEU A 113 -0.42 -22.15 20.62
C LEU A 113 -1.38 -23.21 20.07
N GLN A 114 -1.37 -23.44 18.75
CA GLN A 114 -2.21 -24.45 18.12
C GLN A 114 -1.94 -25.85 18.68
N LYS A 115 -0.67 -26.23 18.83
CA LYS A 115 -0.28 -27.50 19.47
C LYS A 115 -0.74 -27.60 20.93
N THR A 116 -0.63 -26.51 21.69
CA THR A 116 -1.10 -26.48 23.09
C THR A 116 -2.62 -26.66 23.18
N VAL A 117 -3.37 -26.01 22.28
CA VAL A 117 -4.84 -26.16 22.20
C VAL A 117 -5.23 -27.59 21.83
N GLU A 118 -4.55 -28.21 20.86
CA GLU A 118 -4.79 -29.61 20.49
C GLU A 118 -4.51 -30.57 21.67
N GLN A 119 -3.41 -30.37 22.39
CA GLN A 119 -3.08 -31.17 23.58
C GLN A 119 -4.12 -31.00 24.70
N LEU A 120 -4.55 -29.76 24.96
CA LEU A 120 -5.59 -29.48 25.96
C LEU A 120 -6.94 -30.08 25.56
N GLN A 121 -7.33 -30.02 24.29
CA GLN A 121 -8.55 -30.67 23.81
C GLN A 121 -8.47 -32.19 23.93
N ALA A 122 -7.33 -32.80 23.61
CA ALA A 122 -7.13 -34.22 23.77
C ALA A 122 -7.19 -34.64 25.25
N ALA A 123 -6.55 -33.88 26.14
CA ALA A 123 -6.59 -34.11 27.58
C ALA A 123 -8.01 -33.95 28.17
N GLN A 124 -8.78 -32.95 27.71
CA GLN A 124 -10.17 -32.77 28.11
C GLN A 124 -11.06 -33.92 27.66
N LYS A 125 -10.90 -34.41 26.42
CA LYS A 125 -11.63 -35.61 25.94
C LYS A 125 -11.30 -36.84 26.80
N ALA A 126 -10.02 -37.07 27.09
CA ALA A 126 -9.58 -38.18 27.94
C ALA A 126 -10.06 -38.05 29.41
N ALA A 127 -10.27 -36.83 29.91
CA ALA A 127 -10.82 -36.58 31.25
C ALA A 127 -12.35 -36.67 31.30
N GLY A 128 -13.05 -36.33 30.21
CA GLY A 128 -14.51 -36.48 30.08
C GLY A 128 -14.97 -37.94 30.05
N ASP A 129 -14.16 -38.84 29.51
CA ASP A 129 -14.37 -40.30 29.55
C ASP A 129 -14.11 -40.93 30.93
N LYS A 130 -13.54 -40.17 31.88
CA LYS A 130 -13.33 -40.59 33.28
C LYS A 130 -14.24 -39.79 34.22
N LYS A 131 -15.55 -39.85 34.03
CA LYS A 131 -16.50 -39.63 35.13
C LYS A 131 -16.69 -40.97 35.83
N PRO A 132 -16.14 -41.19 37.05
CA PRO A 132 -16.51 -42.37 37.81
C PRO A 132 -17.99 -42.27 38.16
N GLU A 133 -18.68 -43.37 37.90
CA GLU A 133 -20.00 -43.67 38.42
C GLU A 133 -20.08 -43.43 39.93
N SER A 134 -21.25 -42.96 40.32
CA SER A 134 -21.78 -42.96 41.67
C SER A 134 -21.53 -44.29 42.38
N LYS A 135 -20.93 -44.25 43.58
CA LYS A 135 -21.38 -45.05 44.72
C LYS A 135 -20.90 -44.47 46.04
#